data_AF-E1ZNQ3-F1
#
_entry.id   AF-E1ZNQ3-F1
#
_cell.length_a   1.000
_cell.length_b   1.000
_cell.length_c   1.000
_cell.angle_alpha   90.00
_cell.angle_beta   90.00
_cell.angle_gamma   90.00
#
_symmetry.space_group_name_H-M   'P 1'
#
loop_
_entity.id
_entity.type
_entity.pdbx_description
1 polymer ?
#
loop_
_entity_poly.entity_id
_entity_poly.type
_entity_poly.pdbx_seq_one_letter_code
_entity_poly.pdbx_strand_id
1 'polypeptide(L)'
;MAATRLAWICGTCQRECIPIRSESRCLCGHRHKEHDPGGARRCTAGKCACSGFFYIVAEGAWILRCRCKHKHVEHAADTHACAKAGCACRRFDSPWVCNCDHPWADHKQVEVEKAVGCGLLEAIADVNRWDQLKRGGGAGGG
;
A
#
# COMPACT_ATOMS: atom_id res chain seq x y z
N MET A 1 -15.24 -1.11 16.10
CA MET A 1 -15.15 -0.36 14.84
C MET A 1 -14.44 -1.25 13.83
N ALA A 2 -15.04 -1.50 12.67
CA ALA A 2 -14.36 -2.22 11.59
C ALA A 2 -13.14 -1.40 11.16
N ALA A 3 -11.95 -1.96 11.29
CA ALA A 3 -10.74 -1.29 10.86
C ALA A 3 -10.71 -1.34 9.33
N THR A 4 -10.68 -0.20 8.65
CA THR A 4 -10.59 -0.15 7.19
C THR A 4 -9.14 -0.09 6.72
N ARG A 5 -8.89 -0.53 5.49
CA ARG A 5 -7.61 -0.37 4.78
C ARG A 5 -7.86 0.08 3.35
N LEU A 6 -6.83 0.58 2.70
CA LEU A 6 -6.85 0.83 1.27
C LEU A 6 -6.46 -0.44 0.50
N ALA A 7 -7.10 -0.65 -0.65
CA ALA A 7 -6.78 -1.70 -1.61
C ALA A 7 -6.64 -1.09 -3.01
N TRP A 8 -5.69 -1.61 -3.80
CA TRP A 8 -5.50 -1.21 -5.20
C TRP A 8 -6.10 -2.28 -6.11
N ILE A 9 -7.32 -2.05 -6.57
CA ILE A 9 -8.14 -3.04 -7.29
C ILE A 9 -8.18 -2.71 -8.77
N CYS A 10 -7.95 -3.72 -9.61
CA CYS A 10 -8.17 -3.61 -11.06
C CYS A 10 -9.67 -3.67 -11.35
N GLY A 11 -10.20 -2.68 -12.07
CA GLY A 11 -11.59 -2.64 -12.52
C GLY A 11 -11.95 -3.68 -13.58
N THR A 12 -10.95 -4.29 -14.23
CA THR A 12 -11.18 -5.27 -15.29
C THR A 12 -11.16 -6.70 -14.75
N CYS A 13 -10.11 -7.08 -14.00
CA CYS A 13 -10.02 -8.43 -13.42
C CYS A 13 -10.53 -8.54 -11.96
N GLN A 14 -10.97 -7.43 -11.34
CA GLN A 14 -11.59 -7.37 -10.00
C GLN A 14 -10.70 -7.89 -8.85
N ARG A 15 -9.39 -8.04 -9.08
CA ARG A 15 -8.41 -8.46 -8.06
C ARG A 15 -7.72 -7.26 -7.44
N GLU A 16 -7.32 -7.40 -6.17
CA GLU A 16 -6.31 -6.54 -5.58
C GLU A 16 -4.94 -6.89 -6.18
N CYS A 17 -4.45 -6.06 -7.08
CA CYS A 17 -3.24 -6.36 -7.84
C CYS A 17 -1.97 -6.07 -7.04
N ILE A 18 -2.00 -5.04 -6.19
CA ILE A 18 -0.84 -4.64 -5.40
C ILE A 18 -1.29 -4.23 -4.00
N PRO A 19 -0.70 -4.81 -2.94
CA PRO A 19 -1.06 -4.46 -1.57
C PRO A 19 -0.58 -3.05 -1.21
N ILE A 20 -1.48 -2.22 -0.69
CA ILE A 20 -1.14 -0.92 -0.10
C ILE A 20 -0.76 -1.14 1.36
N ARG A 21 0.50 -0.87 1.71
CA ARG A 21 1.09 -1.04 3.05
C ARG A 21 1.40 0.31 3.68
N SER A 22 1.90 0.31 4.91
CA SER A 22 2.34 1.52 5.63
C SER A 22 3.45 2.29 4.90
N GLU A 23 4.32 1.57 4.19
CA GLU A 23 5.47 2.11 3.45
C GLU A 23 5.15 2.51 2.00
N SER A 24 3.92 2.26 1.54
CA SER A 24 3.47 2.63 0.19
C SER A 24 3.55 4.15 0.01
N ARG A 25 3.93 4.58 -1.20
CA ARG A 25 4.15 6.00 -1.52
C ARG A 25 2.88 6.67 -2.00
N CYS A 26 2.67 7.89 -1.49
CA CYS A 26 1.67 8.82 -1.97
C CYS A 26 2.24 9.68 -3.11
N LEU A 27 1.37 10.30 -3.92
CA LEU A 27 1.73 11.30 -4.92
C LEU A 27 2.54 12.46 -4.33
N CYS A 28 2.24 12.86 -3.09
CA CYS A 28 2.98 13.89 -2.38
C CYS A 28 4.42 13.49 -1.97
N GLY A 29 4.79 12.22 -2.18
CA GLY A 29 6.11 11.65 -1.85
C GLY A 29 6.18 11.01 -0.45
N HIS A 30 5.26 11.34 0.45
CA HIS A 30 5.20 10.75 1.79
C HIS A 30 4.59 9.34 1.78
N ARG A 31 4.81 8.61 2.87
CA ARG A 31 4.36 7.24 3.07
C ARG A 31 2.92 7.22 3.57
N HIS A 32 2.22 6.12 3.32
CA HIS A 32 0.85 5.92 3.79
C HIS A 32 0.71 6.08 5.31
N LYS A 33 1.69 5.63 6.10
CA LYS A 33 1.70 5.81 7.56
C LYS A 33 1.79 7.26 8.04
N GLU A 34 2.21 8.16 7.16
CA GLU A 34 2.26 9.61 7.43
C GLU A 34 0.95 10.31 7.07
N HIS A 35 -0.08 9.53 6.69
CA HIS A 35 -1.42 10.03 6.47
C HIS A 35 -2.32 9.59 7.63
N ASP A 36 -3.23 10.47 8.03
CA ASP A 36 -4.12 10.19 9.14
C ASP A 36 -5.03 8.98 8.81
N PRO A 37 -5.37 8.14 9.80
CA PRO A 37 -6.14 6.94 9.54
C PRO A 37 -7.65 7.19 9.35
N GLY A 38 -8.11 8.43 9.35
CA GLY A 38 -9.52 8.80 9.22
C GLY A 38 -9.84 9.45 7.88
N GLY A 39 -11.11 9.35 7.47
CA GLY A 39 -11.67 10.11 6.34
C GLY A 39 -10.80 10.10 5.08
N ALA A 40 -10.44 11.28 4.58
CA ALA A 40 -9.69 11.47 3.34
C ALA A 40 -8.23 10.98 3.40
N ARG A 41 -7.72 10.58 4.58
CA ARG A 41 -6.29 10.24 4.80
C ARG A 41 -5.39 11.42 4.45
N ARG A 42 -5.56 12.58 5.08
CA ARG A 42 -4.70 13.77 4.88
C ARG A 42 -3.28 13.48 5.34
N CYS A 43 -2.30 14.04 4.63
CA CYS A 43 -0.91 13.92 5.05
C CYS A 43 -0.67 14.77 6.30
N THR A 44 -0.04 14.20 7.32
CA THR A 44 0.34 14.89 8.56
C THR A 44 1.84 15.20 8.63
N ALA A 45 2.61 14.79 7.61
CA ALA A 45 4.03 15.11 7.51
C ALA A 45 4.24 16.60 7.16
N GLY A 46 4.77 17.35 8.12
CA GLY A 46 5.15 18.75 7.95
C GLY A 46 3.96 19.64 7.56
N LYS A 47 4.18 20.55 6.59
CA LYS A 47 3.15 21.45 6.03
C LYS A 47 2.66 20.96 4.65
N CYS A 48 2.53 19.65 4.48
CA CYS A 48 2.11 19.06 3.20
C CYS A 48 0.66 19.45 2.87
N ALA A 49 0.41 19.92 1.65
CA ALA A 49 -0.93 20.32 1.17
C ALA A 49 -1.80 19.12 0.71
N CYS A 50 -1.32 17.90 0.87
CA CYS A 50 -1.98 16.68 0.42
C CYS A 50 -3.29 16.44 1.18
N SER A 51 -4.42 16.54 0.48
CA SER A 51 -5.75 16.40 1.06
C SER A 51 -6.18 14.95 1.25
N GLY A 52 -5.51 14.01 0.59
CA GLY A 52 -5.75 12.58 0.76
C GLY A 52 -4.66 11.70 0.18
N PHE A 53 -4.55 10.47 0.69
CA PHE A 53 -3.56 9.52 0.20
C PHE A 53 -3.89 9.09 -1.24
N PHE A 54 -2.96 9.30 -2.16
CA PHE A 54 -3.04 8.86 -3.56
C PHE A 54 -1.91 7.88 -3.86
N TYR A 55 -2.24 6.59 -3.95
CA TYR A 55 -1.23 5.55 -4.14
C TYR A 55 -0.46 5.68 -5.46
N ILE A 56 0.88 5.65 -5.36
CA ILE A 56 1.80 5.53 -6.49
C ILE A 56 2.51 4.19 -6.40
N VAL A 57 2.36 3.36 -7.44
CA VAL A 57 3.05 2.07 -7.53
C VAL A 57 4.56 2.28 -7.55
N ALA A 58 5.25 1.54 -6.69
CA ALA A 58 6.69 1.58 -6.52
C ALA A 58 7.21 0.22 -6.03
N GLU A 59 8.43 -0.13 -6.43
CA GLU A 59 9.13 -1.35 -6.01
C GLU A 59 10.60 -1.01 -5.75
N GLY A 60 11.02 -1.05 -4.48
CA GLY A 60 12.35 -0.62 -4.07
C GLY A 60 12.61 0.85 -4.44
N ALA A 61 13.66 1.08 -5.25
CA ALA A 61 14.02 2.40 -5.75
C ALA A 61 13.24 2.81 -7.03
N TRP A 62 12.52 1.87 -7.66
CA TRP A 62 11.73 2.14 -8.86
C TRP A 62 10.35 2.69 -8.49
N ILE A 63 9.91 3.71 -9.21
CA ILE A 63 8.61 4.35 -9.00
C ILE A 63 8.02 4.81 -10.32
N LEU A 64 6.70 4.73 -10.45
CA LEU A 64 6.02 5.13 -11.67
C LEU A 64 6.26 6.60 -12.04
N ARG A 65 6.29 6.82 -13.35
CA ARG A 65 6.27 8.14 -13.98
C ARG A 65 4.92 8.38 -14.63
N CYS A 66 4.59 9.66 -14.74
CA CYS A 66 3.44 10.12 -15.53
C CYS A 66 3.75 10.02 -17.03
N ARG A 67 2.73 10.01 -17.89
CA ARG A 67 2.87 10.11 -19.36
C ARG A 67 3.60 11.38 -19.78
N CYS A 68 3.52 12.45 -18.99
CA CYS A 68 4.32 13.67 -19.18
C CYS A 68 5.81 13.49 -18.83
N LYS A 69 6.26 12.27 -18.51
CA LYS A 69 7.64 11.85 -18.16
C LYS A 69 8.15 12.34 -16.79
N HIS A 70 7.40 13.20 -16.12
CA HIS A 70 7.71 13.71 -14.79
C HIS A 70 7.36 12.71 -13.68
N LYS A 71 8.06 12.83 -12.56
CA LYS A 71 7.86 12.06 -11.34
C LYS A 71 6.55 12.47 -10.66
N HIS A 72 6.01 11.59 -9.84
CA HIS A 72 4.80 11.86 -9.04
C HIS A 72 4.93 13.10 -8.16
N VAL A 73 6.08 13.31 -7.49
CA VAL A 73 6.34 14.52 -6.66
C VAL A 73 6.43 15.83 -7.44
N GLU A 74 6.51 15.77 -8.77
CA GLU A 74 6.46 16.95 -9.64
C GLU A 74 5.02 17.31 -10.02
N HIS A 75 4.04 16.63 -9.41
CA HIS A 75 2.62 16.96 -9.49
C HIS A 75 2.17 17.52 -8.15
N ALA A 76 1.29 18.53 -8.20
CA ALA A 76 0.76 19.16 -7.01
C ALA A 76 -0.07 18.16 -6.19
N ALA A 77 0.14 18.13 -4.86
CA ALA A 77 -0.44 17.11 -3.99
C ALA A 77 -1.96 17.23 -3.79
N ASP A 78 -2.56 18.33 -4.22
CA ASP A 78 -3.98 18.67 -4.06
C ASP A 78 -4.77 18.49 -5.37
N THR A 79 -4.23 18.99 -6.48
CA THR A 79 -4.86 18.95 -7.81
C THR A 79 -4.36 17.80 -8.67
N HIS A 80 -3.23 17.19 -8.28
CA HIS A 80 -2.50 16.19 -9.05
C HIS A 80 -2.03 16.65 -10.43
N ALA A 81 -2.12 17.95 -10.74
CA ALA A 81 -1.61 18.54 -11.97
C ALA A 81 -0.09 18.64 -11.91
N CYS A 82 0.59 18.49 -13.05
CA CYS A 82 2.03 18.63 -13.11
C CYS A 82 2.42 20.09 -12.88
N ALA A 83 3.32 20.32 -11.91
CA ALA A 83 3.80 21.65 -11.55
C ALA A 83 5.06 22.07 -12.32
N LYS A 84 5.51 21.27 -13.29
CA LYS A 84 6.66 21.62 -14.14
C LYS A 84 6.28 22.72 -15.12
N ALA A 85 7.12 23.75 -15.18
CA ALA A 85 6.99 24.85 -16.12
C ALA A 85 6.83 24.35 -17.57
N GLY A 86 5.83 24.86 -18.28
CA GLY A 86 5.54 24.46 -19.66
C GLY A 86 4.82 23.11 -19.83
N CYS A 87 4.51 22.40 -18.74
CA CYS A 87 3.78 21.14 -18.81
C CYS A 87 2.26 21.37 -18.72
N ALA A 88 1.49 20.91 -19.71
CA ALA A 88 0.03 21.01 -19.72
C ALA A 88 -0.69 19.83 -19.02
N CYS A 89 0.05 18.95 -18.34
CA CYS A 89 -0.49 17.74 -17.73
C CYS A 89 -1.35 18.06 -16.50
N ARG A 90 -2.64 17.74 -16.57
CA ARG A 90 -3.64 18.13 -15.54
C ARG A 90 -3.86 17.12 -14.42
N ARG A 91 -3.35 15.89 -14.57
CA ARG A 91 -3.43 14.85 -13.55
C ARG A 91 -2.27 13.88 -13.71
N PHE A 92 -1.88 13.20 -12.65
CA PHE A 92 -0.97 12.06 -12.77
C PHE A 92 -1.66 10.89 -13.50
N ASP A 93 -1.00 10.36 -14.52
CA ASP A 93 -1.48 9.22 -15.31
C ASP A 93 -0.29 8.46 -15.88
N SER A 94 -0.16 7.17 -15.56
CA SER A 94 1.02 6.38 -15.93
C SER A 94 0.78 5.51 -17.16
N PRO A 95 1.75 5.39 -18.10
CA PRO A 95 1.66 4.46 -19.22
C PRO A 95 1.97 3.00 -18.83
N TRP A 96 2.31 2.74 -17.57
CA TRP A 96 2.62 1.40 -17.10
C TRP A 96 1.42 0.44 -17.20
N VAL A 97 1.72 -0.79 -17.56
CA VAL A 97 0.77 -1.91 -17.60
C VAL A 97 1.04 -2.79 -16.39
N CYS A 98 -0.01 -3.11 -15.65
CA CYS A 98 0.09 -3.96 -14.47
C CYS A 98 0.40 -5.40 -14.85
N ASN A 99 0.96 -6.17 -13.92
CA ASN A 99 1.17 -7.61 -14.08
C ASN A 99 -0.13 -8.41 -14.24
N CYS A 100 -1.30 -7.77 -14.07
CA CYS A 100 -2.60 -8.34 -14.43
C CYS A 100 -2.98 -8.10 -15.91
N ASP A 101 -2.05 -7.60 -16.72
CA ASP A 101 -2.17 -7.24 -18.14
C ASP A 101 -3.14 -6.09 -18.47
N HIS A 102 -3.55 -5.32 -17.46
CA HIS A 102 -4.43 -4.16 -17.64
C HIS A 102 -3.67 -2.85 -17.39
N PRO A 103 -4.04 -1.76 -18.10
CA PRO A 103 -3.38 -0.46 -17.94
C PRO A 103 -3.53 0.07 -16.50
N TRP A 104 -2.58 0.91 -16.06
CA TRP A 104 -2.65 1.59 -14.77
C TRP A 104 -4.00 2.29 -14.53
N ALA A 105 -4.56 2.90 -15.58
CA ALA A 105 -5.83 3.62 -15.53
C ALA A 105 -7.06 2.76 -15.18
N ASP A 106 -6.97 1.44 -15.35
CA ASP A 106 -8.05 0.51 -14.97
C ASP A 106 -8.07 0.25 -13.47
N HIS A 107 -7.07 0.70 -12.71
CA HIS A 107 -6.97 0.43 -11.29
C HIS A 107 -7.49 1.60 -10.45
N LYS A 108 -8.09 1.26 -9.31
CA LYS A 108 -8.65 2.22 -8.36
C LYS A 108 -8.18 1.90 -6.96
N GLN A 109 -7.88 2.96 -6.22
CA GLN A 109 -7.73 2.88 -4.77
C GLN A 109 -9.12 2.90 -4.15
N VAL A 110 -9.43 1.88 -3.35
CA VAL A 110 -10.72 1.75 -2.65
C VAL A 110 -10.49 1.46 -1.17
N GLU A 111 -11.43 1.86 -0.32
CA GLU A 111 -11.45 1.52 1.09
C GLU A 111 -12.20 0.20 1.29
N VAL A 112 -11.57 -0.75 1.98
CA VAL A 112 -12.11 -2.09 2.26
C VAL A 112 -12.01 -2.39 3.74
N GLU A 113 -12.94 -3.20 4.25
CA GLU A 113 -12.90 -3.66 5.65
C GLU A 113 -11.76 -4.66 5.85
N LYS A 114 -10.98 -4.51 6.93
CA LYS A 114 -10.00 -5.51 7.33
C LYS A 114 -10.77 -6.70 7.90
N ALA A 115 -10.82 -7.80 7.16
CA ALA A 115 -11.10 -9.09 7.74
C ALA A 115 -9.91 -9.47 8.64
N VAL A 116 -9.98 -9.10 9.92
CA VAL A 116 -9.04 -9.62 10.93
C VAL A 116 -9.46 -11.06 11.18
N GLY A 117 -8.92 -11.98 10.39
CA GLY A 117 -9.06 -13.40 10.64
C GLY A 117 -8.34 -13.73 11.95
N CYS A 118 -9.11 -13.93 13.01
CA CYS A 118 -8.64 -14.43 14.31
C CYS A 118 -8.08 -15.88 14.24
N GLY A 119 -7.99 -16.50 13.06
CA GLY A 119 -7.54 -17.89 12.92
C GLY A 119 -6.03 -18.11 13.03
N LEU A 120 -5.20 -17.07 12.86
CA LEU A 120 -3.73 -17.24 12.92
C LEU A 120 -3.22 -17.47 14.35
N LEU A 121 -3.84 -16.82 15.35
CA LEU A 121 -3.48 -17.03 16.76
C LEU A 121 -3.88 -18.44 17.24
N GLU A 122 -5.04 -18.93 16.81
CA GLU A 122 -5.49 -20.30 17.11
C GLU A 122 -4.56 -21.35 16.50
N ALA A 123 -4.11 -21.15 15.25
CA ALA A 123 -3.17 -22.07 14.59
C ALA A 123 -1.77 -22.11 15.23
N ILE A 124 -1.32 -21.03 15.89
CA ILE A 124 -0.01 -20.98 16.57
C ILE A 124 -0.03 -21.72 17.92
N ALA A 125 -1.20 -21.85 18.56
CA ALA A 125 -1.33 -22.56 19.84
C ALA A 125 -0.87 -24.02 19.75
N ASP A 126 -1.13 -24.69 18.62
CA ASP A 126 -0.74 -26.09 18.42
C ASP A 126 0.76 -26.30 18.20
N VAL A 127 1.49 -25.25 17.80
CA VAL A 127 2.95 -25.29 17.53
C VAL A 127 3.74 -25.14 18.84
N ASN A 128 3.19 -24.51 19.87
CA ASN A 128 3.89 -24.22 21.13
C ASN A 128 3.66 -25.27 22.23
N ARG A 129 3.49 -26.55 21.87
CA ARG A 129 3.43 -27.68 22.83
C ARG A 129 4.83 -28.12 23.29
N TRP A 130 5.63 -27.17 23.78
CA TRP A 130 7.00 -27.39 24.26
C TRP A 130 7.07 -28.35 25.46
N ASP A 131 5.96 -28.49 26.19
CA ASP A 131 5.74 -29.42 27.30
C ASP A 131 5.68 -30.89 26.85
N GLN A 132 5.34 -31.15 25.59
CA GLN A 132 5.19 -32.51 25.03
C GLN A 132 6.49 -33.07 24.43
N LEU A 133 7.52 -32.24 24.33
CA LEU A 133 8.84 -32.66 23.87
C LEU A 133 9.57 -33.39 25.01
N LYS A 134 9.72 -34.71 24.90
CA LYS A 134 10.56 -35.51 25.80
C LYS A 134 12.01 -35.03 25.69
N ARG A 135 12.45 -34.17 26.62
CA ARG A 135 13.88 -33.92 26.83
C ARG A 135 14.50 -35.23 27.30
N GLY A 136 15.49 -35.72 26.55
CA GLY A 136 16.07 -37.04 26.71
C GLY A 136 16.32 -37.41 28.16
N GLY A 137 15.65 -38.46 28.62
CA GLY A 137 15.94 -39.11 29.89
C GLY A 137 17.27 -39.84 29.76
N GLY A 138 18.31 -39.29 30.38
CA GLY A 138 19.54 -40.04 30.66
C GLY A 138 19.22 -41.11 31.68
N ALA A 139 18.97 -42.33 31.21
CA ALA A 139 18.97 -43.52 32.04
C ALA A 139 20.39 -43.69 32.60
N GLY A 140 20.52 -43.59 33.92
CA GLY A 140 21.68 -44.11 34.62
C GLY A 140 21.73 -45.62 34.48
N GLY A 141 22.93 -46.16 34.26
CA GLY A 141 23.17 -47.59 34.26
C GLY A 141 24.65 -47.90 34.04
N GLY A 142 25.30 -48.46 35.08
CA GLY A 142 26.68 -48.95 35.07
C GLY A 142 27.39 -48.65 36.38
#